data_AF-A0A963SH79-F1
#
_entry.id   AF-A0A963SH79-F1
#
_cell.length_a   1.000
_cell.length_b   1.000
_cell.length_c   1.000
_cell.angle_alpha   90.00
_cell.angle_beta   90.00
_cell.angle_gamma   90.00
#
_symmetry.space_group_name_H-M   'P 1'
#
loop_
_entity.id
_entity.type
_entity.pdbx_description
1 polymer ?
#
loop_
_entity_poly.entity_id
_entity_poly.type
_entity_poly.pdbx_seq_one_letter_code
_entity_poly.pdbx_strand_id
1 'polypeptide(L)'
;MKPRTLLLACTGAILLASCGEPGAVYQIPAKDMRQQLLGAKPPSILFGSHYTTTRSYKRGDGSIVWTVSENNKPLFRFIGETEAVDDKSTKIVLSIAGPTDDEDDPVAKNFEDHPQTAKLYLRAMEEAIDSKLTGRKFDMSKFQAEMMAAAMAEMPKIQGQIDEAVKASQEMDRMMQDADKAAADAKWEREIASQVVN
;
A
#
# COMPACT_ATOMS: atom_id res chain seq x y z
N MET A 1 -35.08 41.19 17.06
CA MET A 1 -34.08 40.38 16.32
C MET A 1 -33.36 39.50 17.35
N LYS A 2 -33.50 38.17 17.27
CA LYS A 2 -32.92 37.23 18.26
C LYS A 2 -31.52 36.79 17.80
N PRO A 3 -30.49 36.85 18.65
CA PRO A 3 -29.16 36.38 18.30
C PRO A 3 -29.15 34.84 18.31
N ARG A 4 -28.72 34.24 17.20
CA ARG A 4 -28.47 32.80 17.08
C ARG A 4 -27.06 32.52 17.57
N THR A 5 -26.97 31.92 18.76
CA THR A 5 -25.72 31.44 19.35
C THR A 5 -25.25 30.20 18.58
N LEU A 6 -24.16 30.33 17.84
CA LEU A 6 -23.50 29.25 17.11
C LEU A 6 -22.52 28.56 18.07
N LEU A 7 -22.93 27.43 18.64
CA LEU A 7 -22.12 26.63 19.56
C LEU A 7 -21.20 25.72 18.73
N LEU A 8 -19.96 26.16 18.56
CA LEU A 8 -18.88 25.39 17.92
C LEU A 8 -18.35 24.38 18.96
N ALA A 9 -18.81 23.14 18.90
CA ALA A 9 -18.32 22.05 19.73
C ALA A 9 -17.01 21.52 19.13
N CYS A 10 -15.87 21.92 19.72
CA CYS A 10 -14.57 21.32 19.45
C CYS A 10 -14.51 19.93 20.09
N THR A 11 -14.81 18.88 19.32
CA THR A 11 -14.55 17.49 19.71
C THR A 11 -13.05 17.22 19.60
N GLY A 12 -12.31 17.48 20.68
CA GLY A 12 -10.88 17.20 20.77
C GLY A 12 -10.64 15.70 20.96
N ALA A 13 -9.88 15.09 20.05
CA ALA A 13 -9.31 13.76 20.24
C ALA A 13 -8.27 13.84 21.38
N ILE A 14 -8.60 13.27 22.54
CA ILE A 14 -7.65 13.15 23.66
C ILE A 14 -6.81 11.90 23.38
N LEU A 15 -5.60 12.10 22.84
CA LEU A 15 -4.59 11.06 22.69
C LEU A 15 -3.93 10.81 24.05
N LEU A 16 -4.51 9.89 24.84
CA LEU A 16 -3.82 9.34 26.02
C LEU A 16 -2.66 8.47 25.53
N ALA A 17 -1.43 8.97 25.68
CA ALA A 17 -0.21 8.20 25.51
C ALA A 17 -0.07 7.19 26.66
N SER A 18 -0.86 6.12 26.66
CA SER A 18 -0.56 4.93 27.46
C SER A 18 0.37 4.03 26.64
N CYS A 19 1.26 3.30 27.32
CA CYS A 19 1.96 2.12 26.78
C CYS A 19 0.95 0.98 26.52
N GLY A 20 -0.16 1.32 25.87
CA GLY A 20 -1.39 0.56 25.83
C GLY A 20 -1.62 -0.07 24.47
N GLU A 21 -2.43 -1.11 24.52
CA GLU A 21 -2.88 -1.96 23.42
C GLU A 21 -3.09 -1.20 22.09
N PRO A 22 -2.77 -1.84 20.95
CA PRO A 22 -2.95 -1.25 19.65
C PRO A 22 -4.41 -0.80 19.45
N GLY A 23 -4.58 0.37 18.85
CA GLY A 23 -5.88 0.90 18.45
C GLY A 23 -6.11 2.35 18.88
N ALA A 24 -6.92 3.05 18.11
CA ALA A 24 -7.31 4.44 18.38
C ALA A 24 -8.71 4.48 19.00
N VAL A 25 -8.87 5.27 20.07
CA VAL A 25 -10.17 5.45 20.75
C VAL A 25 -10.79 6.76 20.29
N TYR A 26 -12.06 6.68 19.91
CA TYR A 26 -12.84 7.81 19.42
C TYR A 26 -14.08 7.99 20.29
N GLN A 27 -14.45 9.24 20.54
CA GLN A 27 -15.68 9.64 21.26
C GLN A 27 -16.91 9.50 20.36
N ILE A 28 -17.12 8.30 19.81
CA ILE A 28 -18.24 7.94 18.95
C ILE A 28 -18.79 6.58 19.46
N PRO A 29 -20.11 6.44 19.68
CA PRO A 29 -20.71 5.16 20.04
C PRO A 29 -20.48 4.09 18.95
N ALA A 30 -20.33 2.83 19.36
CA ALA A 30 -19.91 1.75 18.44
C ALA A 30 -20.84 1.56 17.23
N LYS A 31 -22.14 1.79 17.39
CA LYS A 31 -23.11 1.73 16.28
C LYS A 31 -22.83 2.79 15.23
N ASP A 32 -22.66 4.04 15.67
CA ASP A 32 -22.42 5.18 14.79
C ASP A 32 -21.03 5.08 14.16
N MET A 33 -20.04 4.60 14.92
CA MET A 33 -18.69 4.34 14.43
C MET A 33 -18.71 3.39 13.23
N ARG A 34 -19.32 2.20 13.39
CA ARG A 34 -19.39 1.20 12.30
C ARG A 34 -20.05 1.77 11.05
N GLN A 35 -21.09 2.60 11.20
CA GLN A 35 -21.75 3.21 10.07
C GLN A 35 -20.89 4.27 9.37
N GLN A 36 -20.12 5.07 10.13
CA GLN A 36 -19.17 6.03 9.55
C GLN A 36 -18.00 5.33 8.84
N LEU A 37 -17.51 4.22 9.40
CA LEU A 37 -16.42 3.42 8.85
C LEU A 37 -16.74 2.79 7.49
N LEU A 38 -18.01 2.43 7.24
CA LEU A 38 -18.43 1.96 5.90
C LEU A 38 -18.17 3.00 4.81
N GLY A 39 -18.15 4.29 5.15
CA GLY A 39 -17.82 5.36 4.21
C GLY A 39 -16.32 5.65 4.10
N ALA A 40 -15.47 5.09 4.96
CA ALA A 40 -14.03 5.26 4.87
C ALA A 40 -13.49 4.51 3.65
N LYS A 41 -12.46 5.07 3.02
CA LYS A 41 -11.80 4.50 1.85
C LYS A 41 -10.30 4.49 2.09
N PRO A 42 -9.60 3.39 1.73
CA PRO A 42 -8.16 3.35 1.64
C PRO A 42 -7.62 4.53 0.82
N PRO A 43 -6.50 5.13 1.23
CA PRO A 43 -5.93 6.27 0.54
C PRO A 43 -5.34 5.83 -0.81
N SER A 44 -5.93 6.31 -1.90
CA SER A 44 -5.55 5.91 -3.27
C SER A 44 -4.11 6.26 -3.65
N ILE A 45 -3.51 7.26 -2.98
CA ILE A 45 -2.14 7.71 -3.23
C ILE A 45 -1.09 6.60 -3.04
N LEU A 46 -1.38 5.59 -2.20
CA LEU A 46 -0.46 4.47 -1.96
C LEU A 46 -0.51 3.38 -3.03
N PHE A 47 -1.45 3.44 -3.96
CA PHE A 47 -1.67 2.39 -4.97
C PHE A 47 -1.27 2.82 -6.38
N GLY A 48 -0.69 4.01 -6.54
CA GLY A 48 -0.22 4.52 -7.82
C GLY A 48 -1.35 4.82 -8.82
N SER A 49 -1.04 4.77 -10.11
CA SER A 49 -1.99 5.00 -11.22
C SER A 49 -2.92 3.82 -11.50
N HIS A 50 -2.72 2.70 -10.82
CA HIS A 50 -3.56 1.52 -10.95
C HIS A 50 -4.88 1.76 -10.24
N TYR A 51 -5.97 1.87 -11.02
CA TYR A 51 -7.31 2.15 -10.51
C TYR A 51 -7.73 1.09 -9.50
N THR A 52 -7.59 1.44 -8.23
CA THR A 52 -7.96 0.58 -7.13
C THR A 52 -9.43 0.83 -6.79
N THR A 53 -10.25 -0.20 -6.98
CA THR A 53 -11.63 -0.15 -6.50
C THR A 53 -11.63 -0.62 -5.06
N THR A 54 -12.22 0.18 -4.17
CA THR A 54 -12.48 -0.24 -2.79
C THR A 54 -13.93 -0.62 -2.63
N ARG A 55 -14.18 -1.81 -2.09
CA ARG A 55 -15.48 -2.18 -1.52
C ARG A 55 -15.37 -2.28 0.00
N SER A 56 -16.27 -1.63 0.72
CA SER A 56 -16.42 -1.77 2.16
C SER A 56 -17.68 -2.57 2.49
N TYR A 57 -17.61 -3.43 3.50
CA TYR A 57 -18.79 -4.15 4.01
C TYR A 57 -18.61 -4.52 5.49
N LYS A 58 -19.73 -4.79 6.17
CA LYS A 58 -19.74 -5.29 7.54
C LYS A 58 -19.71 -6.82 7.52
N ARG A 59 -18.81 -7.44 8.29
CA ARG A 59 -18.78 -8.89 8.52
C ARG A 59 -19.69 -9.26 9.71
N GLY A 60 -20.12 -10.52 9.78
CA GLY A 60 -21.09 -11.00 10.78
C GLY A 60 -20.66 -10.81 12.25
N ASP A 61 -19.35 -10.75 12.51
CA ASP A 61 -18.72 -10.51 13.81
C ASP A 61 -18.73 -9.02 14.23
N GLY A 62 -19.18 -8.12 13.35
CA GLY A 62 -19.19 -6.69 13.61
C GLY A 62 -17.96 -5.92 13.15
N SER A 63 -16.97 -6.60 12.56
CA SER A 63 -15.83 -5.97 11.90
C SER A 63 -16.24 -5.31 10.57
N ILE A 64 -15.47 -4.31 10.16
CA ILE A 64 -15.59 -3.65 8.86
C ILE A 64 -14.43 -4.11 7.98
N VAL A 65 -14.74 -4.58 6.78
CA VAL A 65 -13.73 -5.03 5.82
C VAL A 65 -13.68 -4.05 4.66
N TRP A 66 -12.49 -3.58 4.33
CA TRP A 66 -12.22 -2.82 3.11
C TRP A 66 -11.36 -3.65 2.16
N THR A 67 -11.97 -4.12 1.07
CA THR A 67 -11.26 -4.86 0.02
C THR A 67 -10.63 -3.87 -0.96
N VAL A 68 -9.33 -4.00 -1.18
CA VAL A 68 -8.57 -3.28 -2.20
C VAL A 68 -8.47 -4.18 -3.42
N SER A 69 -8.94 -3.72 -4.58
CA SER A 69 -8.95 -4.50 -5.82
C SER A 69 -8.35 -3.74 -7.00
N GLU A 70 -7.60 -4.44 -7.85
CA GLU A 70 -7.16 -3.96 -9.15
C GLU A 70 -7.90 -4.70 -10.26
N ASN A 71 -8.51 -3.99 -11.22
CA ASN A 71 -9.25 -4.61 -12.33
C ASN A 71 -10.28 -5.67 -11.86
N ASN A 72 -11.00 -5.36 -10.76
CA ASN A 72 -11.95 -6.25 -10.08
C ASN A 72 -11.35 -7.52 -9.44
N LYS A 73 -10.03 -7.68 -9.43
CA LYS A 73 -9.35 -8.75 -8.69
C LYS A 73 -8.97 -8.24 -7.30
N PRO A 74 -9.46 -8.87 -6.21
CA PRO A 74 -9.03 -8.53 -4.86
C PRO A 74 -7.52 -8.71 -4.73
N LEU A 75 -6.84 -7.68 -4.23
CA LEU A 75 -5.42 -7.72 -3.92
C LEU A 75 -5.21 -8.07 -2.44
N PHE A 76 -5.88 -7.35 -1.55
CA PHE A 76 -5.80 -7.57 -0.11
C PHE A 76 -6.97 -6.88 0.61
N ARG A 77 -7.06 -7.03 1.92
CA ARG A 77 -8.14 -6.50 2.76
C ARG A 77 -7.58 -5.78 3.99
N PHE A 78 -8.17 -4.65 4.34
CA PHE A 78 -8.09 -4.10 5.69
C PHE A 78 -9.27 -4.62 6.50
N ILE A 79 -9.03 -4.99 7.76
CA ILE A 79 -10.06 -5.43 8.69
C ILE A 79 -10.02 -4.49 9.89
N GLY A 80 -11.14 -3.83 10.16
CA GLY A 80 -11.33 -2.93 11.29
C GLY A 80 -12.26 -3.54 12.32
N GLU A 81 -11.70 -3.92 13.45
CA GLU A 81 -12.43 -4.38 14.62
C GLU A 81 -12.79 -3.20 15.50
N THR A 82 -14.03 -3.16 15.97
CA THR A 82 -14.53 -2.07 16.82
C THR A 82 -14.94 -2.64 18.17
N GLU A 83 -14.38 -2.09 19.24
CA GLU A 83 -14.67 -2.46 20.62
C GLU A 83 -15.24 -1.24 21.36
N ALA A 84 -16.38 -1.40 22.03
CA ALA A 84 -16.92 -0.33 22.85
C ALA A 84 -16.08 -0.22 24.13
N VAL A 85 -15.51 0.96 24.37
CA VAL A 85 -14.80 1.27 25.63
C VAL A 85 -15.81 1.67 26.71
N ASP A 86 -16.81 2.45 26.30
CA ASP A 86 -17.97 2.85 27.08
C ASP A 86 -19.15 3.16 26.12
N ASP A 87 -20.26 3.69 26.63
CA ASP A 87 -21.46 3.99 25.82
C ASP A 87 -21.23 5.08 24.75
N LYS A 88 -20.16 5.86 24.86
CA LYS A 88 -19.83 7.02 24.02
C LYS A 88 -18.51 6.87 23.28
N SER A 89 -17.70 5.89 23.64
CA SER A 89 -16.34 5.72 23.12
C SER A 89 -16.14 4.36 22.49
N THR A 90 -15.48 4.33 21.33
CA THR A 90 -15.16 3.10 20.60
C THR A 90 -13.68 3.07 20.23
N LYS A 91 -13.03 1.95 20.53
CA LYS A 91 -11.67 1.61 20.07
C LYS A 91 -11.76 0.94 18.71
N ILE A 92 -10.87 1.33 17.79
CA ILE A 92 -10.69 0.66 16.51
C ILE A 92 -9.32 0.01 16.48
N VAL A 93 -9.28 -1.27 16.16
CA VAL A 93 -8.05 -2.02 15.87
C VAL A 93 -8.06 -2.38 14.38
N LEU A 94 -6.97 -2.06 13.68
CA LEU A 94 -6.82 -2.38 12.27
C LEU A 94 -5.83 -3.52 12.07
N SER A 95 -6.17 -4.43 11.17
CA SER A 95 -5.28 -5.45 10.63
C SER A 95 -5.36 -5.49 9.11
N ILE A 96 -4.35 -6.10 8.50
CA ILE A 96 -4.24 -6.30 7.06
C ILE A 96 -4.16 -7.80 6.79
N ALA A 97 -4.88 -8.26 5.78
CA ALA A 97 -4.95 -9.67 5.40
C ALA A 97 -4.90 -9.81 3.88
N GLY A 98 -4.60 -11.02 3.42
CA GLY A 98 -4.70 -11.38 2.00
C GLY A 98 -6.11 -11.17 1.42
N PRO A 99 -6.27 -11.37 0.10
CA PRO A 99 -7.56 -11.25 -0.58
C PRO A 99 -8.58 -12.29 -0.11
N THR A 100 -8.10 -13.43 0.42
CA THR A 100 -8.89 -14.52 0.99
C THR A 100 -8.61 -14.68 2.50
N ASP A 101 -9.41 -15.50 3.18
CA ASP A 101 -9.18 -15.91 4.58
C ASP A 101 -8.19 -17.08 4.71
N ASP A 102 -7.55 -17.48 3.62
CA ASP A 102 -6.53 -18.53 3.62
C ASP A 102 -5.23 -18.00 4.24
N GLU A 103 -4.70 -18.72 5.23
CA GLU A 103 -3.44 -18.39 5.90
C GLU A 103 -2.23 -18.62 4.98
N ASP A 104 -2.35 -19.53 4.01
CA ASP A 104 -1.30 -19.82 3.02
C ASP A 104 -1.35 -18.88 1.81
N ASP A 105 -2.18 -17.84 1.84
CA ASP A 105 -2.28 -16.86 0.75
C ASP A 105 -0.93 -16.14 0.55
N PRO A 106 -0.35 -16.14 -0.68
CA PRO A 106 0.93 -15.51 -0.95
C PRO A 106 1.00 -14.03 -0.57
N VAL A 107 -0.13 -13.31 -0.63
CA VAL A 107 -0.18 -11.89 -0.23
C VAL A 107 -0.14 -11.75 1.29
N ALA A 108 -0.81 -12.63 2.03
CA ALA A 108 -0.73 -12.66 3.49
C ALA A 108 0.72 -12.93 3.94
N LYS A 109 1.33 -13.97 3.37
CA LYS A 109 2.75 -14.30 3.61
C LYS A 109 3.68 -13.13 3.27
N ASN A 110 3.43 -12.43 2.16
CA ASN A 110 4.24 -11.28 1.79
C ASN A 110 4.17 -10.14 2.83
N PHE A 111 3.01 -9.92 3.47
CA PHE A 111 2.91 -8.93 4.55
C PHE A 111 3.60 -9.38 5.84
N GLU A 112 3.66 -10.67 6.12
CA GLU A 112 4.43 -11.22 7.24
C GLU A 112 5.94 -11.08 7.02
N ASP A 113 6.40 -11.40 5.80
CA ASP A 113 7.81 -11.31 5.40
C ASP A 113 8.28 -9.84 5.30
N HIS A 114 7.37 -8.89 5.00
CA HIS A 114 7.66 -7.46 4.83
C HIS A 114 6.79 -6.61 5.77
N PRO A 115 7.02 -6.67 7.10
CA PRO A 115 6.16 -6.01 8.09
C PRO A 115 6.18 -4.47 7.97
N GLN A 116 7.23 -3.88 7.41
CA GLN A 116 7.31 -2.44 7.17
C GLN A 116 6.26 -1.99 6.13
N THR A 117 6.05 -2.80 5.10
CA THR A 117 5.05 -2.57 4.06
C THR A 117 3.64 -2.71 4.62
N ALA A 118 3.37 -3.76 5.41
CA ALA A 118 2.11 -3.93 6.13
C ALA A 118 1.82 -2.72 7.05
N LYS A 119 2.83 -2.29 7.82
CA LYS A 119 2.72 -1.14 8.73
C LYS A 119 2.44 0.16 8.00
N LEU A 120 3.08 0.42 6.87
CA LEU A 120 2.80 1.59 6.02
C LEU A 120 1.32 1.63 5.62
N TYR A 121 0.80 0.53 5.08
CA TYR A 121 -0.61 0.45 4.67
C TYR A 121 -1.57 0.65 5.85
N LEU A 122 -1.28 0.03 7.00
CA LEU A 122 -2.09 0.19 8.21
C LEU A 122 -2.11 1.64 8.69
N ARG A 123 -0.95 2.30 8.81
CA ARG A 123 -0.87 3.70 9.24
C ARG A 123 -1.60 4.66 8.30
N ALA A 124 -1.52 4.41 7.00
CA ALA A 124 -2.24 5.22 6.04
C ALA A 124 -3.77 5.00 6.11
N MET A 125 -4.21 3.78 6.39
CA MET A 125 -5.63 3.51 6.64
C MET A 125 -6.12 4.13 7.95
N GLU A 126 -5.32 4.06 9.02
CA GLU A 126 -5.58 4.77 10.29
C GLU A 126 -5.76 6.26 10.04
N GLU A 127 -4.85 6.88 9.28
CA GLU A 127 -4.90 8.29 8.91
C GLU A 127 -6.15 8.65 8.08
N ALA A 128 -6.57 7.76 7.18
CA ALA A 128 -7.79 7.93 6.37
C ALA A 128 -9.06 7.88 7.23
N ILE A 129 -9.11 6.96 8.20
CA ILE A 129 -10.20 6.86 9.17
C ILE A 129 -10.21 8.09 10.07
N ASP A 130 -9.08 8.42 10.70
CA ASP A 130 -8.97 9.55 11.63
C ASP A 130 -9.34 10.86 10.95
N SER A 131 -8.83 11.09 9.74
CA SER A 131 -9.17 12.28 8.96
C SER A 131 -10.66 12.41 8.69
N LYS A 132 -11.30 11.29 8.32
CA LYS A 132 -12.74 11.25 8.05
C LYS A 132 -13.56 11.50 9.31
N LEU A 133 -13.23 10.84 10.42
CA LEU A 133 -13.98 10.93 11.67
C LEU A 133 -13.85 12.31 12.32
N THR A 134 -12.70 12.97 12.16
CA THR A 134 -12.44 14.30 12.73
C THR A 134 -12.74 15.45 11.74
N GLY A 135 -13.12 15.13 10.50
CA GLY A 135 -13.45 16.13 9.47
C GLY A 135 -12.24 16.94 8.98
N ARG A 136 -11.00 16.45 9.18
CA ARG A 136 -9.77 17.09 8.71
C ARG A 136 -9.33 16.54 7.35
N LYS A 137 -8.35 17.20 6.75
CA LYS A 137 -7.68 16.69 5.54
C LYS A 137 -6.73 15.56 5.90
N PHE A 138 -6.57 14.62 4.97
CA PHE A 138 -5.58 13.56 5.01
C PHE A 138 -4.16 14.14 5.07
N ASP A 139 -3.36 13.69 6.03
CA ASP A 139 -2.03 14.21 6.33
C ASP A 139 -0.97 13.10 6.16
N MET A 140 -0.26 13.16 5.03
CA MET A 140 0.82 12.22 4.70
C MET A 140 1.96 12.23 5.72
N SER A 141 2.16 13.34 6.44
CA SER A 141 3.27 13.46 7.40
C SER A 141 3.12 12.47 8.57
N LYS A 142 1.90 12.00 8.84
CA LYS A 142 1.58 11.07 9.93
C LYS A 142 2.15 9.67 9.76
N PHE A 143 2.54 9.29 8.55
CA PHE A 143 3.11 7.98 8.25
C PHE A 143 4.35 8.07 7.34
N GLN A 144 4.99 9.25 7.28
CA GLN A 144 6.20 9.46 6.49
C GLN A 144 7.36 8.56 6.95
N ALA A 145 7.45 8.29 8.26
CA ALA A 145 8.45 7.39 8.82
C ALA A 145 8.25 5.95 8.32
N GLU A 146 7.02 5.45 8.33
CA GLU A 146 6.67 4.14 7.79
C GLU A 146 6.91 4.07 6.27
N MET A 147 6.63 5.15 5.55
CA MET A 147 6.89 5.23 4.11
C MET A 147 8.39 5.11 3.81
N MET A 148 9.24 5.81 4.56
CA MET A 148 10.70 5.69 4.43
C MET A 148 11.19 4.28 4.84
N ALA A 149 10.65 3.72 5.92
CA ALA A 149 11.03 2.39 6.39
C ALA A 149 10.67 1.29 5.36
N ALA A 150 9.48 1.35 4.77
CA ALA A 150 9.07 0.44 3.71
C ALA A 150 9.96 0.61 2.46
N ALA A 151 10.24 1.85 2.05
CA ALA A 151 11.12 2.11 0.91
C ALA A 151 12.54 1.55 1.13
N MET A 152 13.10 1.72 2.34
CA MET A 152 14.40 1.15 2.69
C MET A 152 14.40 -0.37 2.72
N ALA A 153 13.32 -1.00 3.18
CA ALA A 153 13.19 -2.46 3.19
C ALA A 153 13.19 -3.07 1.77
N GLU A 154 12.69 -2.35 0.77
CA GLU A 154 12.67 -2.78 -0.64
C GLU A 154 13.97 -2.47 -1.40
N MET A 155 14.87 -1.63 -0.86
CA MET A 155 16.11 -1.23 -1.56
C MET A 155 16.98 -2.40 -2.04
N PRO A 156 17.20 -3.48 -1.26
CA PRO A 156 18.00 -4.62 -1.72
C PRO A 156 17.44 -5.29 -2.98
N LYS A 157 16.11 -5.37 -3.09
CA LYS A 157 15.43 -5.92 -4.26
C LYS A 157 15.62 -5.04 -5.48
N ILE A 158 15.52 -3.72 -5.31
CA ILE A 158 15.79 -2.73 -6.37
C ILE A 158 17.26 -2.84 -6.83
N GLN A 159 18.21 -2.93 -5.90
CA GLN A 159 19.63 -3.12 -6.22
C GLN A 159 19.86 -4.40 -7.02
N GLY A 160 19.26 -5.52 -6.59
CA GLY A 160 19.34 -6.78 -7.33
C GLY A 160 18.78 -6.70 -8.75
N GLN A 161 17.64 -6.02 -8.94
CA GLN A 161 17.05 -5.79 -10.27
C GLN A 161 17.93 -4.92 -11.17
N ILE A 162 18.59 -3.90 -10.61
CA ILE A 162 19.54 -3.05 -11.35
C ILE A 162 20.76 -3.88 -11.78
N ASP A 163 21.34 -4.66 -10.88
CA ASP A 163 22.50 -5.49 -11.18
C ASP A 163 22.18 -6.55 -12.26
N GLU A 164 20.99 -7.15 -12.20
CA GLU A 164 20.51 -8.11 -13.21
C GLU A 164 20.31 -7.42 -14.58
N ALA A 165 19.69 -6.24 -14.60
CA ALA A 165 19.52 -5.46 -15.83
C ALA A 165 20.87 -5.03 -16.44
N VAL A 166 21.84 -4.64 -15.61
CA VAL A 166 23.19 -4.28 -16.07
C VAL A 166 23.89 -5.50 -16.67
N LYS A 167 23.79 -6.69 -16.06
CA LYS A 167 24.35 -7.93 -16.61
C LYS A 167 23.70 -8.29 -17.95
N ALA A 168 22.38 -8.26 -18.04
CA ALA A 168 21.66 -8.55 -19.29
C ALA A 168 22.06 -7.58 -20.42
N SER A 169 22.24 -6.29 -20.11
CA SER A 169 22.73 -5.30 -21.08
C SER A 169 24.15 -5.61 -21.56
N GLN A 170 25.07 -5.97 -20.65
CA GLN A 170 26.45 -6.31 -21.01
C GLN A 170 26.52 -7.57 -21.88
N GLU A 171 25.67 -8.56 -21.63
CA GLU A 171 25.58 -9.76 -22.46
C GLU A 171 25.08 -9.43 -23.87
N MET A 172 24.06 -8.57 -23.98
CA MET A 172 23.55 -8.11 -25.27
C MET A 172 24.61 -7.33 -26.06
N ASP A 173 25.37 -6.44 -25.40
CA ASP A 173 26.45 -5.69 -26.03
C ASP A 173 27.55 -6.61 -26.56
N ARG A 174 27.90 -7.67 -25.81
CA ARG A 174 28.86 -8.68 -26.25
C ARG A 174 28.35 -9.45 -27.46
N MET A 175 27.09 -9.88 -27.44
CA MET A 175 26.48 -10.57 -28.60
C MET A 175 26.46 -9.68 -29.85
N MET A 176 26.19 -8.39 -29.69
CA MET A 176 26.19 -7.44 -30.80
C MET A 176 27.61 -7.23 -31.36
N GLN A 177 28.61 -7.09 -30.49
CA GLN A 177 30.02 -7.01 -30.91
C GLN A 177 30.49 -8.27 -31.64
N ASP A 178 30.12 -9.45 -31.14
CA ASP A 178 30.46 -10.73 -31.78
C ASP A 178 29.79 -10.88 -33.15
N ALA A 179 28.53 -10.43 -33.28
CA ALA A 179 27.80 -10.44 -34.54
C ALA A 179 28.40 -9.46 -35.57
N ASP A 180 28.75 -8.24 -35.15
CA ASP A 180 29.39 -7.24 -35.99
C ASP A 180 30.75 -7.73 -36.50
N LYS A 181 31.54 -8.36 -35.61
CA LYS A 181 32.81 -8.97 -35.97
C LYS A 181 32.63 -10.10 -36.99
N ALA A 182 31.69 -11.02 -36.75
CA ALA A 182 31.40 -12.11 -37.68
C ALA A 182 30.91 -11.59 -39.05
N ALA A 183 30.13 -10.51 -39.07
CA ALA A 183 29.69 -9.87 -40.30
C ALA A 183 30.86 -9.19 -41.06
N ALA A 184 31.78 -8.55 -40.34
CA ALA A 184 32.99 -7.97 -40.93
C ALA A 184 33.91 -9.05 -41.54
N ASP A 185 34.14 -10.15 -40.81
CA ASP A 185 34.95 -11.28 -41.27
C ASP A 185 34.33 -11.92 -42.53
N ALA A 186 33.03 -12.17 -42.54
CA ALA A 186 32.32 -12.72 -43.71
C ALA A 186 32.36 -11.77 -44.93
N LYS A 187 32.36 -10.45 -44.71
CA LYS A 187 32.50 -9.46 -45.78
C LYS A 187 33.91 -9.51 -46.38
N TRP A 188 34.94 -9.57 -45.54
CA TRP A 188 36.34 -9.67 -45.95
C TRP A 188 36.60 -10.95 -46.77
N GLU A 189 36.08 -12.10 -46.34
CA GLU A 189 36.21 -13.36 -47.08
C GLU A 189 35.60 -13.30 -48.49
N ARG A 190 34.43 -12.66 -48.65
CA ARG A 190 33.82 -12.45 -49.97
C ARG A 190 34.66 -11.54 -50.86
N GLU A 191 35.29 -10.52 -50.30
CA GLU A 191 36.14 -9.60 -51.04
C GLU A 191 37.39 -10.31 -51.57
N ILE A 192 38.08 -11.11 -50.74
CA ILE A 192 39.21 -11.94 -51.18
C ILE A 192 38.78 -12.91 -52.28
N ALA A 193 37.66 -13.62 -52.09
CA ALA A 193 37.17 -14.57 -53.09
C ALA A 193 36.89 -13.90 -54.45
N SER A 194 36.43 -12.66 -54.46
CA SER A 194 36.20 -11.89 -55.70
C SER A 194 37.49 -11.45 -56.42
N GLN A 195 38.60 -11.31 -55.70
CA GLN A 195 39.90 -10.93 -56.29
C GLN A 195 40.65 -12.11 -56.90
N VAL A 196 40.43 -13.33 -56.39
CA VAL A 196 41.12 -14.55 -56.88
C VAL A 196 40.52 -15.08 -58.19
N VAL A 197 39.26 -14.73 -58.50
CA VAL A 197 38.54 -15.23 -59.68
C VAL A 197 38.73 -14.33 -60.92
N ASN A 198 39.34 -13.15 -60.77
CA ASN A 198 39.71 -12.24 -61.87
C ASN A 198 41.19 -12.33 -62.21
#